data_AF-A0A2V8C977-F1
#
_entry.id   AF-A0A2V8C977-F1
#
_cell.length_a   1.000
_cell.length_b   1.000
_cell.length_c   1.000
_cell.angle_alpha   90.00
_cell.angle_beta   90.00
_cell.angle_gamma   90.00
#
_symmetry.space_group_name_H-M   'P 1'
#
loop_
_entity.id
_entity.type
_entity.pdbx_description
1 polymer ?
#
loop_
_entity_poly.entity_id
_entity_poly.type
_entity_poly.pdbx_seq_one_letter_code
_entity_poly.pdbx_strand_id
1 'polypeptide(L)'
;AVSFPVWLKVQRTANTFTAFTSTDGSAWQFLASTDVSMPTHIIAGLAVTSHDTSALNTATFDHVAVSSALPIDSDIGDVGATGGVGFSDVNIRVAGAGADIWGTQDAFNYYYSSQINDGSMYARVTFLDNTDPYAKAGIMIRASTDPSAAHVILDVKPDGGIEFMARSAAGNTTTFIAGATRSFPVLFYLVRTGGTVNGYVIDGSQDTLIGSVSIDLPSDALIGLAVTSHVRGTLATATFDQVSR
;
A
#
# COMPACT_ATOMS: atom_id res chain seq x y z
N ALA A 1 -16.74 -21.61 23.93
CA ALA A 1 -18.03 -21.31 23.27
C ALA A 1 -18.20 -19.80 23.24
N VAL A 2 -18.54 -19.21 22.08
CA VAL A 2 -18.78 -17.77 21.97
C VAL A 2 -20.29 -17.53 22.06
N SER A 3 -20.72 -16.54 22.86
CA SER A 3 -22.14 -16.17 23.00
C SER A 3 -22.56 -15.22 21.89
N PHE A 4 -23.81 -15.31 21.43
CA PHE A 4 -24.38 -14.36 20.48
C PHE A 4 -24.82 -13.05 21.17
N PRO A 5 -24.77 -11.89 20.47
CA PRO A 5 -24.21 -11.71 19.12
C PRO A 5 -22.68 -11.81 19.12
N VAL A 6 -22.11 -12.28 18.01
CA VAL A 6 -20.65 -12.40 17.81
C VAL A 6 -20.29 -11.78 16.46
N TRP A 7 -19.21 -11.00 16.45
CA TRP A 7 -18.61 -10.49 15.22
C TRP A 7 -17.65 -11.52 14.66
N LEU A 8 -17.75 -11.79 13.36
CA LEU A 8 -16.87 -12.69 12.63
C LEU A 8 -16.13 -11.89 11.56
N LYS A 9 -14.83 -12.14 11.39
CA LYS A 9 -14.03 -11.57 10.31
C LYS A 9 -13.12 -12.62 9.72
N VAL A 10 -13.09 -12.68 8.39
CA VAL A 10 -12.06 -13.39 7.63
C VAL A 10 -11.29 -12.34 6.84
N GLN A 11 -9.97 -12.31 7.04
CA GLN A 11 -9.06 -11.46 6.28
C GLN A 11 -8.23 -12.33 5.37
N ARG A 12 -8.06 -11.89 4.12
CA ARG A 12 -7.19 -12.55 3.14
C ARG A 12 -6.01 -11.65 2.82
N THR A 13 -4.80 -12.20 2.92
CA THR A 13 -3.56 -11.60 2.39
C THR A 13 -2.88 -12.63 1.51
N ALA A 14 -2.78 -12.37 0.20
CA ALA A 14 -2.34 -13.35 -0.80
C ALA A 14 -3.11 -14.69 -0.71
N ASN A 15 -2.47 -15.78 -0.27
CA ASN A 15 -3.09 -17.09 -0.06
C ASN A 15 -3.42 -17.38 1.41
N THR A 16 -3.05 -16.49 2.34
CA THR A 16 -3.28 -16.68 3.76
C THR A 16 -4.63 -16.11 4.16
N PHE A 17 -5.45 -16.93 4.81
CA PHE A 17 -6.76 -16.58 5.36
C PHE A 17 -6.70 -16.64 6.88
N THR A 18 -6.95 -15.50 7.52
CA THR A 18 -6.95 -15.36 8.98
C THR A 18 -8.36 -15.07 9.48
N ALA A 19 -8.83 -15.89 10.41
CA ALA A 19 -10.13 -15.75 11.06
C ALA A 19 -9.99 -15.03 12.41
N PHE A 20 -10.94 -14.15 12.70
CA PHE A 20 -11.05 -13.40 13.94
C PHE A 20 -12.49 -13.41 14.47
N THR A 21 -12.61 -13.22 15.78
CA THR A 21 -13.88 -12.95 16.45
C THR A 21 -13.82 -11.66 17.26
N SER A 22 -14.95 -11.01 17.51
CA SER A 22 -15.04 -9.86 18.40
C SER A 22 -16.39 -9.82 19.12
N THR A 23 -16.43 -9.21 20.30
CA THR A 23 -17.66 -8.94 21.05
C THR A 23 -18.24 -7.54 20.78
N ASP A 24 -17.46 -6.63 20.20
CA ASP A 24 -17.81 -5.22 20.03
C ASP A 24 -17.65 -4.69 18.58
N GLY A 25 -17.10 -5.50 17.67
CA GLY A 25 -16.88 -5.14 16.26
C GLY A 25 -15.63 -4.29 16.01
N SER A 26 -14.85 -3.98 17.06
CA SER A 26 -13.67 -3.11 17.01
C SER A 26 -12.41 -3.79 17.55
N ALA A 27 -12.49 -4.48 18.69
CA ALA A 27 -11.42 -5.26 19.28
C ALA A 27 -11.47 -6.70 18.75
N TRP A 28 -10.59 -7.04 17.81
CA TRP A 28 -10.55 -8.34 17.14
C TRP A 28 -9.59 -9.31 17.82
N GLN A 29 -10.08 -10.49 18.16
CA GLN A 29 -9.29 -11.60 18.69
C GLN A 29 -8.98 -12.59 17.57
N PHE A 30 -7.69 -12.92 17.41
CA PHE A 30 -7.25 -13.97 16.50
C PHE A 30 -7.85 -15.32 16.90
N LEU A 31 -8.34 -16.06 15.91
CA LEU A 31 -8.85 -17.42 16.09
C LEU A 31 -7.92 -18.45 15.45
N ALA A 32 -7.65 -18.31 14.15
CA ALA A 32 -6.84 -19.24 13.38
C ALA A 32 -6.36 -18.61 12.06
N SER A 33 -5.34 -19.20 11.45
CA SER A 33 -4.87 -18.86 10.10
C SER A 33 -4.57 -20.12 9.30
N THR A 34 -4.77 -20.06 7.99
CA THR A 34 -4.48 -21.16 7.06
C THR A 34 -4.16 -20.63 5.67
N ASP A 35 -3.32 -21.35 4.93
CA ASP A 35 -3.03 -21.04 3.54
C ASP A 35 -3.95 -21.84 2.60
N VAL A 36 -4.68 -21.12 1.76
CA VAL A 36 -5.52 -21.68 0.70
C VAL A 36 -5.16 -20.98 -0.59
N SER A 37 -4.65 -21.73 -1.57
CA SER A 37 -4.39 -21.17 -2.89
C SER A 37 -5.71 -20.76 -3.54
N MET A 38 -5.85 -19.47 -3.85
CA MET A 38 -7.04 -18.91 -4.50
C MET A 38 -6.64 -17.91 -5.60
N PRO A 39 -7.46 -17.75 -6.66
CA PRO A 39 -7.26 -16.70 -7.65
C PRO A 39 -7.33 -15.31 -7.04
N THR A 40 -6.81 -14.30 -7.74
CA THR A 40 -6.85 -12.89 -7.31
C THR A 40 -8.27 -12.33 -7.25
N HIS A 41 -9.15 -12.81 -8.11
CA HIS A 41 -10.58 -12.51 -8.09
C HIS A 41 -11.33 -13.60 -7.30
N ILE A 42 -12.00 -13.20 -6.22
CA ILE A 42 -12.83 -14.08 -5.41
C ILE A 42 -14.18 -13.45 -5.14
N ILE A 43 -15.15 -14.29 -4.82
CA ILE A 43 -16.44 -13.87 -4.26
C ILE A 43 -16.38 -14.03 -2.74
N ALA A 44 -16.97 -13.07 -2.03
CA ALA A 44 -17.15 -13.13 -0.58
C ALA A 44 -18.62 -12.79 -0.27
N GLY A 45 -19.19 -13.51 0.70
CA GLY A 45 -20.60 -13.38 1.05
C GLY A 45 -20.95 -14.19 2.29
N LEU A 46 -22.24 -14.18 2.63
CA LEU A 46 -22.78 -14.88 3.79
C LEU A 46 -23.06 -16.34 3.45
N ALA A 47 -22.66 -17.26 4.33
CA ALA A 47 -22.91 -18.68 4.19
C ALA A 47 -23.72 -19.20 5.39
N VAL A 48 -24.81 -19.91 5.12
CA VAL A 48 -25.66 -20.58 6.13
C VAL A 48 -25.89 -22.01 5.68
N THR A 49 -25.72 -22.95 6.61
CA THR A 49 -26.06 -24.36 6.41
C THR A 49 -26.85 -24.87 7.61
N SER A 50 -27.75 -25.82 7.38
CA SER A 50 -28.46 -26.57 8.41
C SER A 50 -27.73 -27.85 8.83
N HIS A 51 -26.71 -28.26 8.07
CA HIS A 51 -26.06 -29.59 8.16
C HIS A 51 -27.01 -30.80 7.89
N ASP A 52 -28.31 -30.57 7.82
CA ASP A 52 -29.34 -31.59 7.58
C ASP A 52 -30.02 -31.31 6.23
N THR A 53 -29.91 -32.28 5.31
CA THR A 53 -30.50 -32.19 3.97
C THR A 53 -32.03 -32.11 3.97
N SER A 54 -32.69 -32.40 5.09
CA SER A 54 -34.15 -32.38 5.26
C SER A 54 -34.67 -31.14 5.99
N ALA A 55 -33.79 -30.27 6.51
CA ALA A 55 -34.18 -29.12 7.31
C ALA A 55 -33.51 -27.83 6.83
N LEU A 56 -34.21 -26.70 6.99
CA LEU A 56 -33.66 -25.37 6.77
C LEU A 56 -33.13 -24.79 8.09
N ASN A 57 -32.08 -23.98 7.99
CA ASN A 57 -31.59 -23.14 9.08
C ASN A 57 -31.70 -21.67 8.67
N THR A 58 -32.03 -20.82 9.63
CA THR A 58 -32.13 -19.38 9.43
C THR A 58 -31.16 -18.69 10.36
N ALA A 59 -30.26 -17.86 9.81
CA ALA A 59 -29.36 -17.01 10.56
C ALA A 59 -29.66 -15.54 10.23
N THR A 60 -29.58 -14.68 11.24
CA THR A 60 -29.67 -13.23 11.07
C THR A 60 -28.26 -12.66 11.12
N PHE A 61 -27.91 -11.86 10.11
CA PHE A 61 -26.67 -11.09 10.07
C PHE A 61 -27.01 -9.61 10.06
N ASP A 62 -26.30 -8.83 10.85
CA ASP A 62 -26.30 -7.37 10.80
C ASP A 62 -24.85 -6.87 10.63
N HIS A 63 -24.71 -5.58 10.31
CA HIS A 63 -23.41 -4.91 10.11
C HIS A 63 -22.46 -5.66 9.14
N VAL A 64 -23.03 -6.27 8.11
CA VAL A 64 -22.27 -7.04 7.10
C VAL A 64 -21.51 -6.08 6.19
N ALA A 65 -20.20 -6.20 6.19
CA ALA A 65 -19.32 -5.49 5.28
C ALA A 65 -18.42 -6.48 4.54
N VAL A 66 -18.29 -6.29 3.23
CA VAL A 66 -17.26 -6.94 2.41
C VAL A 66 -16.39 -5.82 1.86
N SER A 67 -15.17 -5.69 2.38
CA SER A 67 -14.19 -4.76 1.84
C SER A 67 -13.21 -5.52 0.95
N SER A 68 -13.22 -5.19 -0.33
CA SER A 68 -12.06 -5.33 -1.19
C SER A 68 -11.73 -3.93 -1.67
N ALA A 69 -10.81 -3.24 -0.99
CA ALA A 69 -10.28 -2.00 -1.55
C ALA A 69 -9.41 -2.40 -2.76
N LEU A 70 -10.02 -2.44 -3.94
CA LEU A 70 -9.26 -2.47 -5.19
C LEU A 70 -8.45 -1.18 -5.22
N PRO A 71 -7.14 -1.25 -5.46
CA PRO A 71 -6.37 -0.03 -5.55
C PRO A 71 -6.85 0.83 -6.73
N ILE A 72 -6.78 2.13 -6.54
CA ILE A 72 -7.09 3.19 -7.50
C ILE A 72 -5.76 3.62 -8.13
N ASP A 73 -5.77 3.83 -9.44
CA ASP A 73 -4.68 4.47 -10.17
C ASP A 73 -5.10 5.92 -10.45
N SER A 74 -4.26 6.88 -10.05
CA SER A 74 -4.51 8.30 -10.29
C SER A 74 -3.21 9.09 -10.34
N ASP A 75 -3.14 10.01 -11.30
CA ASP A 75 -2.15 11.07 -11.28
C ASP A 75 -2.44 12.04 -10.13
N ILE A 76 -1.39 12.46 -9.43
CA ILE A 76 -1.39 13.47 -8.38
C ILE A 76 -0.69 14.70 -8.95
N GLY A 77 -1.35 15.86 -8.89
CA GLY A 77 -0.81 17.14 -9.36
C GLY A 77 -0.77 17.29 -10.88
N ASP A 78 -0.02 18.29 -11.34
CA ASP A 78 0.13 18.59 -12.77
C ASP A 78 1.26 17.75 -13.41
N VAL A 79 0.91 16.53 -13.82
CA VAL A 79 1.86 15.57 -14.39
C VAL A 79 2.24 15.86 -15.85
N GLY A 80 1.42 16.62 -16.57
CA GLY A 80 1.61 16.96 -17.99
C GLY A 80 1.43 15.81 -19.00
N ALA A 81 1.43 14.55 -18.55
CA ALA A 81 1.06 13.37 -19.34
C ALA A 81 0.43 12.35 -18.40
N THR A 82 -0.68 11.73 -18.83
CA THR A 82 -1.42 10.79 -17.99
C THR A 82 -0.63 9.52 -17.74
N GLY A 83 -0.48 9.16 -16.47
CA GLY A 83 0.12 7.90 -16.02
C GLY A 83 -0.77 6.69 -16.26
N GLY A 84 -0.36 5.55 -15.71
CA GLY A 84 -1.17 4.34 -15.82
C GLY A 84 -0.57 3.14 -15.09
N VAL A 85 -1.43 2.16 -14.80
CA VAL A 85 -1.02 0.84 -14.29
C VAL A 85 -1.33 -0.28 -15.29
N GLY A 86 -0.41 -1.23 -15.42
CA GLY A 86 -0.58 -2.45 -16.20
C GLY A 86 -0.18 -3.69 -15.41
N PHE A 87 -0.93 -4.79 -15.58
CA PHE A 87 -0.74 -6.02 -14.83
C PHE A 87 -0.26 -7.18 -15.72
N SER A 88 0.53 -8.06 -15.13
CA SER A 88 0.84 -9.41 -15.62
C SER A 88 0.79 -10.37 -14.44
N ASP A 89 0.93 -11.68 -14.68
CA ASP A 89 0.78 -12.71 -13.63
C ASP A 89 1.70 -12.52 -12.41
N VAL A 90 2.85 -11.88 -12.58
CA VAL A 90 3.86 -11.69 -11.53
C VAL A 90 4.30 -10.25 -11.32
N ASN A 91 3.99 -9.32 -12.23
CA ASN A 91 4.46 -7.94 -12.18
C ASN A 91 3.33 -6.91 -12.30
N ILE A 92 3.50 -5.78 -11.60
CA ILE A 92 2.76 -4.54 -11.76
C ILE A 92 3.68 -3.53 -12.43
N ARG A 93 3.29 -3.00 -13.58
CA ARG A 93 3.98 -1.87 -14.22
C ARG A 93 3.23 -0.59 -13.92
N VAL A 94 3.92 0.41 -13.40
CA VAL A 94 3.35 1.73 -13.12
C VAL A 94 4.13 2.74 -13.95
N ALA A 95 3.43 3.48 -14.80
CA ALA A 95 3.96 4.59 -15.56
C ALA A 95 3.54 5.89 -14.88
N GLY A 96 4.48 6.81 -14.68
CA GLY A 96 4.23 8.11 -14.08
C GLY A 96 5.03 9.21 -14.76
N ALA A 97 4.37 10.34 -14.99
CA ALA A 97 5.01 11.60 -15.39
C ALA A 97 4.97 12.58 -14.21
N GLY A 98 5.59 13.74 -14.40
CA GLY A 98 5.46 14.86 -13.47
C GLY A 98 6.79 15.47 -13.09
N ALA A 99 6.72 16.64 -12.44
CA ALA A 99 7.90 17.43 -12.13
C ALA A 99 8.75 16.82 -11.01
N ASP A 100 8.14 16.38 -9.91
CA ASP A 100 8.82 15.70 -8.80
C ASP A 100 7.83 15.27 -7.70
N ILE A 101 8.29 14.45 -6.74
CA ILE A 101 7.71 14.29 -5.40
C ILE A 101 8.61 15.07 -4.42
N TRP A 102 8.53 16.40 -4.48
CA TRP A 102 9.38 17.31 -3.72
C TRP A 102 8.72 18.67 -3.52
N GLY A 103 9.34 19.54 -2.71
CA GLY A 103 8.83 20.88 -2.47
C GLY A 103 7.47 20.84 -1.76
N THR A 104 6.59 21.77 -2.11
CA THR A 104 5.28 21.94 -1.46
C THR A 104 4.12 21.28 -2.21
N GLN A 105 4.34 20.82 -3.45
CA GLN A 105 3.34 20.19 -4.30
C GLN A 105 3.99 19.09 -5.13
N ASP A 106 3.36 17.91 -5.16
CA ASP A 106 3.86 16.76 -5.91
C ASP A 106 3.23 16.67 -7.31
N ALA A 107 3.94 16.04 -8.22
CA ALA A 107 3.47 15.65 -9.55
C ALA A 107 3.99 14.25 -9.90
N PHE A 108 3.12 13.23 -9.83
CA PHE A 108 3.47 11.80 -10.02
C PHE A 108 2.23 10.93 -10.29
N ASN A 109 2.39 9.67 -10.69
CA ASN A 109 1.29 8.69 -10.72
C ASN A 109 1.27 7.82 -9.46
N TYR A 110 0.09 7.58 -8.90
CA TYR A 110 -0.12 6.85 -7.65
C TYR A 110 -1.10 5.70 -7.82
N TYR A 111 -0.65 4.47 -7.58
CA TYR A 111 -1.48 3.26 -7.53
C TYR A 111 -1.67 2.82 -6.08
N TYR A 112 -2.82 3.14 -5.48
CA TYR A 112 -3.01 3.15 -4.03
C TYR A 112 -4.35 2.56 -3.58
N SER A 113 -4.41 2.03 -2.35
CA SER A 113 -5.67 1.67 -1.69
C SER A 113 -5.97 2.60 -0.52
N SER A 114 -7.25 2.74 -0.17
CA SER A 114 -7.67 3.50 1.01
C SER A 114 -7.58 2.69 2.31
N GLN A 115 -7.46 3.44 3.42
CA GLN A 115 -7.60 3.05 4.82
C GLN A 115 -6.51 2.15 5.43
N ILE A 116 -5.38 2.77 5.77
CA ILE A 116 -4.55 2.27 6.87
C ILE A 116 -4.49 3.28 8.02
N ASN A 117 -4.89 2.86 9.21
CA ASN A 117 -4.58 3.57 10.45
C ASN A 117 -3.14 3.24 10.84
N ASP A 118 -2.93 1.99 11.24
CA ASP A 118 -1.63 1.32 11.23
C ASP A 118 -1.62 0.31 10.09
N GLY A 119 -0.45 0.05 9.53
CA GLY A 119 -0.33 -0.85 8.39
C GLY A 119 1.05 -0.84 7.80
N SER A 120 1.26 -1.70 6.83
CA SER A 120 2.53 -1.77 6.13
C SER A 120 2.35 -2.13 4.67
N MET A 121 3.42 -1.95 3.89
CA MET A 121 3.46 -2.39 2.51
C MET A 121 4.86 -2.89 2.18
N TYR A 122 4.90 -3.98 1.43
CA TYR A 122 6.06 -4.51 0.75
C TYR A 122 5.91 -4.28 -0.76
N ALA A 123 7.00 -3.90 -1.42
CA ALA A 123 7.07 -3.93 -2.88
C ALA A 123 8.54 -4.03 -3.32
N ARG A 124 8.82 -4.91 -4.28
CA ARG A 124 10.15 -5.00 -4.88
C ARG A 124 10.17 -4.28 -6.22
N VAL A 125 10.96 -3.20 -6.29
CA VAL A 125 11.22 -2.48 -7.53
C VAL A 125 12.30 -3.24 -8.30
N THR A 126 11.95 -3.76 -9.47
CA THR A 126 12.87 -4.54 -10.31
C THR A 126 13.48 -3.72 -11.43
N PHE A 127 12.83 -2.62 -11.80
CA PHE A 127 13.24 -1.74 -12.89
C PHE A 127 12.58 -0.37 -12.74
N LEU A 128 13.29 0.68 -13.19
CA LEU A 128 12.79 2.04 -13.39
C LEU A 128 13.50 2.66 -14.61
N ASP A 129 12.74 3.27 -15.52
CA ASP A 129 13.31 4.06 -16.61
C ASP A 129 14.14 5.23 -16.09
N ASN A 130 15.29 5.49 -16.73
CA ASN A 130 16.14 6.65 -16.43
C ASN A 130 15.76 7.85 -17.31
N THR A 131 14.58 8.43 -17.08
CA THR A 131 14.15 9.67 -17.75
C THR A 131 14.89 10.90 -17.23
N ASP A 132 15.30 10.86 -15.97
CA ASP A 132 16.08 11.87 -15.26
C ASP A 132 16.79 11.18 -14.06
N PRO A 133 17.98 11.64 -13.63
CA PRO A 133 18.65 11.10 -12.45
C PRO A 133 17.81 11.08 -11.16
N TYR A 134 16.77 11.92 -11.07
CA TYR A 134 15.86 12.03 -9.93
C TYR A 134 14.48 11.44 -10.18
N ALA A 135 14.26 10.72 -11.29
CA ALA A 135 13.07 9.88 -11.45
C ALA A 135 12.95 8.92 -10.23
N LYS A 136 11.73 8.62 -9.80
CA LYS A 136 11.51 7.85 -8.56
C LYS A 136 10.52 6.73 -8.77
N ALA A 137 10.79 5.59 -8.14
CA ALA A 137 9.83 4.51 -7.96
C ALA A 137 9.88 4.01 -6.52
N GLY A 138 8.74 3.89 -5.86
CA GLY A 138 8.72 3.52 -4.45
C GLY A 138 7.35 3.21 -3.89
N ILE A 139 7.31 3.10 -2.57
CA ILE A 139 6.09 2.96 -1.77
C ILE A 139 5.87 4.20 -0.92
N MET A 140 4.63 4.63 -0.80
CA MET A 140 4.26 5.88 -0.12
C MET A 140 3.07 5.65 0.81
N ILE A 141 3.07 6.33 1.96
CA ILE A 141 1.88 6.59 2.78
C ILE A 141 1.56 8.08 2.68
N ARG A 142 0.32 8.44 2.35
CA ARG A 142 -0.11 9.81 2.04
C ARG A 142 -1.46 10.14 2.67
N ALA A 143 -1.61 11.35 3.20
CA ALA A 143 -2.85 11.77 3.86
C ALA A 143 -4.07 11.85 2.92
N SER A 144 -3.88 12.27 1.66
CA SER A 144 -4.96 12.38 0.66
C SER A 144 -4.40 12.48 -0.76
N THR A 145 -5.25 12.57 -1.78
CA THR A 145 -4.83 12.82 -3.17
C THR A 145 -4.51 14.28 -3.49
N ASP A 146 -4.59 15.19 -2.50
CA ASP A 146 -4.20 16.58 -2.69
C ASP A 146 -2.69 16.67 -3.01
N PRO A 147 -2.23 17.41 -4.02
CA PRO A 147 -0.81 17.52 -4.37
C PRO A 147 0.08 18.03 -3.24
N SER A 148 -0.47 18.80 -2.31
CA SER A 148 0.24 19.34 -1.16
C SER A 148 0.24 18.42 0.07
N ALA A 149 -0.48 17.30 0.03
CA ALA A 149 -0.72 16.46 1.20
C ALA A 149 0.55 15.99 1.92
N ALA A 150 0.44 15.86 3.23
CA ALA A 150 1.45 15.20 4.07
C ALA A 150 1.68 13.76 3.58
N HIS A 151 2.94 13.34 3.57
CA HIS A 151 3.31 12.00 3.11
C HIS A 151 4.65 11.54 3.72
N VAL A 152 4.87 10.23 3.66
CA VAL A 152 6.17 9.59 3.82
C VAL A 152 6.37 8.68 2.61
N ILE A 153 7.54 8.77 1.99
CA ILE A 153 7.91 7.95 0.84
C ILE A 153 9.25 7.27 1.09
N LEU A 154 9.34 6.01 0.67
CA LEU A 154 10.58 5.26 0.50
C LEU A 154 10.69 4.88 -0.98
N ASP A 155 11.65 5.46 -1.68
CA ASP A 155 11.82 5.29 -3.12
C ASP A 155 13.26 5.01 -3.54
N VAL A 156 13.42 4.58 -4.79
CA VAL A 156 14.70 4.38 -5.46
C VAL A 156 14.76 5.19 -6.76
N LYS A 157 15.93 5.75 -7.03
CA LYS A 157 16.30 6.44 -8.27
C LYS A 157 16.89 5.47 -9.30
N PRO A 158 17.06 5.86 -10.58
CA PRO A 158 17.57 4.96 -11.61
C PRO A 158 18.99 4.44 -11.36
N ASP A 159 19.80 5.17 -10.57
CA ASP A 159 21.15 4.78 -10.17
C ASP A 159 21.17 3.85 -8.94
N GLY A 160 20.01 3.50 -8.38
CA GLY A 160 19.90 2.71 -7.15
C GLY A 160 19.97 3.53 -5.86
N GLY A 161 20.04 4.86 -5.95
CA GLY A 161 19.98 5.75 -4.79
C GLY A 161 18.61 5.69 -4.13
N ILE A 162 18.56 5.30 -2.85
CA ILE A 162 17.35 5.13 -2.05
C ILE A 162 17.14 6.37 -1.20
N GLU A 163 15.90 6.87 -1.16
CA GLU A 163 15.50 8.08 -0.44
C GLU A 163 14.36 7.75 0.51
N PHE A 164 14.51 8.13 1.79
CA PHE A 164 13.43 8.16 2.76
C PHE A 164 13.12 9.63 3.07
N MET A 165 11.94 10.08 2.63
CA MET A 165 11.54 11.47 2.66
C MET A 165 10.16 11.64 3.29
N ALA A 166 9.90 12.84 3.82
CA ALA A 166 8.57 13.16 4.34
C ALA A 166 8.17 14.61 4.08
N ARG A 167 6.87 14.82 3.90
CA ARG A 167 6.21 16.10 4.08
C ARG A 167 5.37 16.02 5.36
N SER A 168 5.76 16.77 6.39
CA SER A 168 5.18 16.66 7.74
C SER A 168 3.74 17.15 7.88
N ALA A 169 3.28 18.07 7.02
CA ALA A 169 1.92 18.58 6.98
C ALA A 169 1.59 19.11 5.58
N ALA A 170 0.31 19.28 5.27
CA ALA A 170 -0.10 19.79 3.95
C ALA A 170 0.56 21.15 3.64
N GLY A 171 1.14 21.28 2.44
CA GLY A 171 1.80 22.50 1.98
C GLY A 171 3.22 22.75 2.53
N ASN A 172 3.72 21.92 3.45
CA ASN A 172 5.11 22.00 3.89
C ASN A 172 6.07 21.55 2.77
N THR A 173 7.32 22.00 2.85
CA THR A 173 8.39 21.48 1.99
C THR A 173 8.74 20.04 2.39
N THR A 174 8.79 19.12 1.41
CA THR A 174 9.33 17.77 1.59
C THR A 174 10.78 17.83 2.06
N THR A 175 11.14 16.99 3.04
CA THR A 175 12.51 16.88 3.55
C THR A 175 13.09 15.50 3.28
N PHE A 176 14.37 15.46 2.90
CA PHE A 176 15.17 14.25 2.92
C PHE A 176 15.58 13.93 4.36
N ILE A 177 15.28 12.72 4.82
CA ILE A 177 15.54 12.28 6.20
C ILE A 177 16.75 11.34 6.23
N ALA A 178 16.75 10.33 5.37
CA ALA A 178 17.81 9.34 5.28
C ALA A 178 17.82 8.64 3.91
N GLY A 179 18.87 7.88 3.62
CA GLY A 179 19.00 7.16 2.37
C GLY A 179 20.10 6.12 2.37
N ALA A 180 20.17 5.37 1.28
CA ALA A 180 21.18 4.35 1.03
C ALA A 180 21.40 4.19 -0.48
N THR A 181 22.20 3.21 -0.89
CA THR A 181 22.33 2.85 -2.30
C THR A 181 22.29 1.33 -2.45
N ARG A 182 21.47 0.83 -3.37
CA ARG A 182 21.37 -0.59 -3.73
C ARG A 182 21.15 -0.75 -5.21
N SER A 183 21.82 -1.72 -5.83
CA SER A 183 21.50 -2.13 -7.19
C SER A 183 20.13 -2.78 -7.23
N PHE A 184 19.40 -2.58 -8.32
CA PHE A 184 18.16 -3.31 -8.57
C PHE A 184 18.38 -4.83 -8.58
N PRO A 185 17.38 -5.63 -8.14
CA PRO A 185 16.10 -5.20 -7.59
C PRO A 185 16.20 -4.73 -6.12
N VAL A 186 15.33 -3.80 -5.70
CA VAL A 186 15.26 -3.30 -4.32
C VAL A 186 13.91 -3.66 -3.72
N LEU A 187 13.90 -4.45 -2.64
CA LEU A 187 12.68 -4.80 -1.89
C LEU A 187 12.49 -3.83 -0.73
N PHE A 188 11.41 -3.04 -0.80
CA PHE A 188 11.04 -2.08 0.22
C PHE A 188 10.01 -2.64 1.19
N TYR A 189 10.09 -2.15 2.43
CA TYR A 189 9.08 -2.35 3.46
C TYR A 189 8.85 -1.04 4.20
N LEU A 190 7.62 -0.52 4.15
CA LEU A 190 7.23 0.73 4.81
C LEU A 190 6.14 0.41 5.83
N VAL A 191 6.33 0.83 7.07
CA VAL A 191 5.46 0.48 8.20
C VAL A 191 5.04 1.73 8.93
N ARG A 192 3.74 1.89 9.14
CA ARG A 192 3.16 2.84 10.08
C ARG A 192 2.68 2.12 11.33
N THR A 193 3.09 2.63 12.49
CA THR A 193 2.60 2.18 13.80
C THR A 193 2.41 3.40 14.70
N GLY A 194 1.16 3.68 15.06
CA GLY A 194 0.74 4.94 15.65
C GLY A 194 1.14 6.14 14.79
N GLY A 195 1.84 7.08 15.42
CA GLY A 195 2.34 8.30 14.77
C GLY A 195 3.74 8.16 14.16
N THR A 196 4.27 6.95 14.00
CA THR A 196 5.63 6.74 13.46
C THR A 196 5.59 5.91 12.19
N VAL A 197 6.33 6.36 11.17
CA VAL A 197 6.57 5.61 9.94
C VAL A 197 8.04 5.22 9.85
N ASN A 198 8.31 3.94 9.61
CA ASN A 198 9.65 3.39 9.42
C ASN A 198 9.78 2.81 8.00
N GLY A 199 10.88 3.12 7.33
CA GLY A 199 11.21 2.57 6.01
C GLY A 199 12.41 1.64 6.08
N TYR A 200 12.31 0.46 5.46
CA TYR A 200 13.33 -0.58 5.43
C TYR A 200 13.62 -1.04 4.01
N VAL A 201 14.85 -1.50 3.80
CA VAL A 201 15.23 -2.34 2.65
C VAL A 201 15.44 -3.76 3.15
N ILE A 202 14.90 -4.72 2.42
CA ILE A 202 15.02 -6.14 2.75
C ILE A 202 16.05 -6.79 1.83
N ASP A 203 17.11 -7.33 2.44
CA ASP A 203 18.13 -8.12 1.76
C ASP A 203 18.02 -9.58 2.23
N GLY A 204 17.41 -10.43 1.41
CA GLY A 204 17.17 -11.83 1.77
C GLY A 204 16.17 -11.93 2.93
N SER A 205 16.67 -12.22 4.14
CA SER A 205 15.86 -12.33 5.36
C SER A 205 16.10 -11.20 6.37
N GLN A 206 16.87 -10.18 6.00
CA GLN A 206 17.28 -9.11 6.91
C GLN A 206 16.63 -7.78 6.53
N ASP A 207 15.95 -7.17 7.50
CA ASP A 207 15.34 -5.84 7.37
C ASP A 207 16.34 -4.79 7.83
N THR A 208 16.84 -3.97 6.90
CA THR A 208 17.73 -2.84 7.21
C THR A 208 16.92 -1.56 7.29
N LEU A 209 16.86 -0.94 8.48
CA LEU A 209 16.21 0.35 8.65
C LEU A 209 16.95 1.42 7.84
N ILE A 210 16.23 2.11 6.95
CA ILE A 210 16.73 3.26 6.20
C ILE A 210 16.42 4.54 6.96
N GLY A 211 15.17 4.70 7.43
CA GLY A 211 14.75 5.91 8.12
C GLY A 211 13.49 5.73 8.95
N SER A 212 13.29 6.65 9.88
CA SER A 212 12.13 6.70 10.78
C SER A 212 11.70 8.14 10.96
N VAL A 213 10.39 8.39 11.00
CA VAL A 213 9.83 9.73 11.21
C VAL A 213 8.54 9.65 12.01
N SER A 214 8.39 10.58 12.95
CA SER A 214 7.10 10.84 13.59
C SER A 214 6.29 11.83 12.76
N ILE A 215 5.08 11.45 12.39
CA ILE A 215 4.19 12.22 11.52
C ILE A 215 2.73 11.93 11.89
N ASP A 216 1.92 12.98 11.90
CA ASP A 216 0.47 12.88 12.12
C ASP A 216 -0.23 12.72 10.76
N LEU A 217 -0.56 11.49 10.42
CA LEU A 217 -1.36 11.14 9.25
C LEU A 217 -2.77 10.74 9.70
N PRO A 218 -3.81 10.98 8.90
CA PRO A 218 -5.16 10.58 9.28
C PRO A 218 -5.29 9.05 9.30
N SER A 219 -6.30 8.52 9.99
CA SER A 219 -6.55 7.07 10.11
C SER A 219 -7.01 6.41 8.81
N ASP A 220 -7.44 7.22 7.83
CA ASP A 220 -7.82 6.81 6.49
C ASP A 220 -6.74 7.10 5.43
N ALA A 221 -5.49 7.33 5.86
CA ALA A 221 -4.36 7.55 4.96
C ALA A 221 -4.24 6.47 3.88
N LEU A 222 -3.76 6.90 2.73
CA LEU A 222 -3.57 6.10 1.52
C LEU A 222 -2.20 5.43 1.56
N ILE A 223 -2.10 4.19 1.08
CA ILE A 223 -0.82 3.49 0.88
C ILE A 223 -0.76 2.89 -0.51
N GLY A 224 0.38 3.03 -1.20
CA GLY A 224 0.49 2.62 -2.60
C GLY A 224 1.87 2.74 -3.23
N LEU A 225 1.92 2.39 -4.52
CA LEU A 225 3.08 2.52 -5.39
C LEU A 225 3.10 3.93 -6.01
N ALA A 226 4.24 4.62 -5.93
CA ALA A 226 4.43 5.96 -6.49
C ALA A 226 5.52 5.94 -7.57
N VAL A 227 5.26 6.59 -8.70
CA VAL A 227 6.23 6.76 -9.80
C VAL A 227 6.19 8.19 -10.35
N THR A 228 7.36 8.82 -10.46
CA THR A 228 7.54 10.09 -11.18
C THR A 228 8.73 10.01 -12.13
N SER A 229 8.63 10.65 -13.28
CA SER A 229 9.70 10.75 -14.26
C SER A 229 10.68 11.89 -13.97
N HIS A 230 10.30 12.80 -13.06
CA HIS A 230 10.97 14.08 -12.82
C HIS A 230 11.04 14.99 -14.08
N VAL A 231 10.23 14.68 -15.09
CA VAL A 231 10.07 15.47 -16.32
C VAL A 231 8.58 15.56 -16.65
N ARG A 232 7.98 16.72 -16.37
CA ARG A 232 6.56 17.00 -16.68
C ARG A 232 6.26 16.68 -18.15
N GLY A 233 5.23 15.88 -18.40
CA GLY A 233 4.81 15.47 -19.75
C GLY A 233 5.57 14.28 -20.35
N THR A 234 6.54 13.71 -19.64
CA THR A 234 7.26 12.50 -20.07
C THR A 234 7.00 11.38 -19.08
N LEU A 235 6.65 10.19 -19.56
CA LEU A 235 6.43 9.02 -18.70
C LEU A 235 7.74 8.30 -18.40
N ALA A 236 7.95 7.94 -17.13
CA ALA A 236 8.87 6.89 -16.71
C ALA A 236 8.06 5.67 -16.27
N THR A 237 8.52 4.48 -16.65
CA THR A 237 7.90 3.21 -16.23
C THR A 237 8.75 2.54 -15.17
N ALA A 238 8.11 2.11 -14.09
CA ALA A 238 8.69 1.22 -13.10
C ALA A 238 7.98 -0.14 -13.10
N THR A 239 8.73 -1.21 -12.83
CA THR A 239 8.19 -2.55 -12.67
C THR A 239 8.35 -3.02 -11.22
N PHE A 240 7.23 -3.41 -10.62
CA PHE A 240 7.14 -3.92 -9.26
C PHE A 240 6.72 -5.39 -9.27
N ASP A 241 7.29 -6.18 -8.37
CA ASP A 241 6.78 -7.50 -8.00
C ASP A 241 6.75 -7.66 -6.47
N GLN A 242 6.30 -8.82 -6.00
CA GLN A 242 6.17 -9.13 -4.55
C GLN A 242 5.42 -8.03 -3.77
N VAL A 243 4.36 -7.49 -4.37
CA VAL A 243 3.58 -6.42 -3.76
C VAL A 243 2.58 -7.02 -2.76
N SER A 244 2.70 -6.61 -1.50
CA SER A 244 1.80 -7.02 -0.42
C SER A 244 1.54 -5.85 0.54
N ARG A 245 0.37 -5.85 1.16
CA ARG A 245 -0.07 -4.87 2.15
C ARG A 245 -0.78 -5.58 3.30
#